data_AF-A0A2N1ID46-F1
#
_entry.id   AF-A0A2N1ID46-F1
#
_cell.length_a   1.000
_cell.length_b   1.000
_cell.length_c   1.000
_cell.angle_alpha   90.00
_cell.angle_beta   90.00
_cell.angle_gamma   90.00
#
_symmetry.space_group_name_H-M   'P 1'
#
loop_
_entity.id
_entity.type
_entity.pdbx_description
1 polymer ?
#
loop_
_entity_poly.entity_id
_entity_poly.type
_entity_poly.pdbx_seq_one_letter_code
_entity_poly.pdbx_strand_id
1 'polypeptide(L)' 'MNTQLIVVLKIVFFSLVLITFSGCSNQELYESTQPKYNDNECRKLPAHEYDECMKHETKSYEEYKKEREEVINQG' A
#
# COMPACT_ATOMS: atom_id res chain seq x y z
N MET A 1 9.19 12.92 -44.92
CA MET A 1 10.05 12.68 -43.73
C MET A 1 9.41 13.10 -42.41
N ASN A 2 8.36 13.93 -42.39
CA ASN A 2 7.79 14.50 -41.15
C ASN A 2 6.75 13.59 -40.45
N THR A 3 5.95 12.85 -41.22
CA THR A 3 4.89 11.99 -40.67
C THR A 3 5.46 10.84 -39.82
N GLN A 4 6.57 10.24 -40.27
CA GLN A 4 7.25 9.17 -39.54
C GLN A 4 7.84 9.65 -38.20
N LEU A 5 8.44 10.84 -38.21
CA LEU A 5 8.99 11.46 -36.99
C LEU A 5 7.89 11.77 -35.97
N ILE A 6 6.73 12.25 -36.43
CA ILE A 6 5.57 12.55 -35.59
C ILE A 6 4.99 11.28 -34.97
N VAL A 7 4.92 10.18 -35.72
CA VAL A 7 4.43 8.89 -35.22
C VAL A 7 5.36 8.35 -34.12
N VAL A 8 6.68 8.39 -34.34
CA VAL A 8 7.66 7.95 -33.34
C VAL A 8 7.56 8.80 -32.06
N LEU A 9 7.45 10.13 -32.19
CA LEU A 9 7.33 11.02 -31.04
C LEU A 9 6.08 10.72 -30.20
N LYS A 10 4.94 10.45 -30.84
CA LYS A 10 3.70 10.05 -30.15
C LYS A 10 3.84 8.72 -29.41
N ILE A 11 4.48 7.73 -30.03
CA ILE A 11 4.71 6.42 -29.40
C ILE A 11 5.61 6.57 -28.18
N VAL A 12 6.71 7.33 -28.31
CA VAL A 12 7.63 7.60 -27.19
C VAL A 12 6.90 8.31 -26.05
N PHE A 13 6.14 9.36 -26.37
CA PHE A 13 5.36 10.09 -25.36
C PHE A 13 4.35 9.18 -24.64
N PHE A 14 3.62 8.35 -25.39
CA PHE A 14 2.64 7.43 -24.80
C PHE A 14 3.31 6.36 -23.92
N SER A 15 4.46 5.83 -24.35
CA SER A 15 5.24 4.89 -23.55
C SER A 15 5.76 5.50 -22.25
N LEU A 16 6.18 6.77 -22.28
CA LEU A 16 6.65 7.48 -21.09
C LEU A 16 5.54 7.66 -20.06
N VAL A 17 4.32 8.00 -20.51
CA VAL A 17 3.13 8.15 -19.64
C VAL A 17 2.73 6.82 -19.00
N LEU A 18 2.88 5.69 -19.70
CA LEU A 18 2.51 4.39 -19.13
C LEU A 18 3.46 3.95 -18.00
N ILE A 19 4.75 4.32 -18.08
CA ILE A 19 5.73 3.93 -17.06
C ILE A 19 5.47 4.64 -15.72
N THR A 20 4.88 5.84 -15.72
CA THR A 20 4.61 6.59 -14.47
C THR A 20 3.57 5.94 -13.56
N PHE A 21 2.78 4.98 -14.06
CA PHE A 21 1.79 4.25 -13.25
C PHE A 21 2.35 3.01 -12.56
N SER A 22 3.62 2.63 -12.79
CA SER A 22 4.20 1.37 -12.30
C SER A 22 4.77 1.42 -10.86
N GLY A 23 4.44 2.44 -10.06
CA GLY A 23 5.24 2.81 -8.89
C GLY A 23 4.63 2.69 -7.49
N CYS A 24 3.44 2.11 -7.27
CA CYS A 24 2.91 2.01 -5.90
C CYS A 24 3.69 0.98 -5.07
N SER A 25 4.33 1.44 -3.97
CA SER A 25 4.99 0.53 -3.03
C SER A 25 3.97 -0.27 -2.24
N ASN A 26 4.19 -1.58 -2.10
CA ASN A 26 3.37 -2.44 -1.24
C ASN A 26 3.39 -1.98 0.23
N GLN A 27 4.49 -1.36 0.66
CA GLN A 27 4.62 -0.78 1.98
C GLN A 27 3.72 0.44 2.16
N GLU A 28 3.73 1.38 1.20
CA GLU A 28 2.85 2.57 1.26
C GLU A 28 1.38 2.18 1.22
N LEU A 29 1.01 1.19 0.40
CA LEU A 29 -0.35 0.66 0.36
C LEU A 29 -0.72 0.03 1.71
N TYR A 30 0.16 -0.79 2.28
CA TYR A 30 -0.05 -1.40 3.59
C TYR A 30 -0.24 -0.32 4.67
N GLU A 31 0.69 0.62 4.80
CA GLU A 31 0.63 1.67 5.83
C GLU A 31 -0.55 2.64 5.69
N SER A 32 -1.06 2.83 4.46
CA SER A 32 -2.24 3.68 4.19
C SER A 32 -3.57 2.97 4.41
N THR A 33 -3.62 1.65 4.26
CA THR A 33 -4.84 0.84 4.42
C THR A 33 -4.93 0.12 5.75
N GLN A 34 -3.80 -0.08 6.43
CA GLN A 34 -3.76 -0.71 7.73
C GLN A 34 -4.61 0.12 8.70
N PRO A 35 -5.54 -0.51 9.43
CA PRO A 35 -6.32 0.17 10.44
C PRO A 35 -5.37 0.59 11.55
N LYS A 36 -4.80 1.80 11.45
CA LYS A 36 -4.24 2.52 12.59
C LYS A 36 -5.43 2.66 13.52
N TYR A 37 -5.57 1.77 14.51
CA TYR A 37 -6.62 1.91 15.51
C TYR A 37 -6.47 3.30 16.08
N ASN A 38 -7.33 4.19 15.60
CA ASN A 38 -7.17 5.60 15.79
C ASN A 38 -7.52 5.79 17.25
N ASP A 39 -6.59 6.29 18.04
CA ASP A 39 -6.79 6.56 19.47
C ASP A 39 -8.12 7.32 19.68
N ASN A 40 -8.49 8.18 18.73
CA ASN A 40 -9.78 8.88 18.70
C ASN A 40 -11.02 7.98 18.52
N GLU A 41 -10.94 6.88 17.77
CA GLU A 41 -12.02 5.90 17.67
C GLU A 41 -12.12 5.04 18.94
N CYS A 42 -10.99 4.61 19.50
CA CYS A 42 -11.01 3.85 20.77
C CYS A 42 -11.59 4.68 21.91
N ARG A 43 -11.32 6.00 21.97
CA ARG A 43 -11.88 6.93 22.97
C ARG A 43 -13.41 7.09 22.91
N LYS A 44 -14.06 6.70 21.81
CA LYS A 44 -15.53 6.72 21.70
C LYS A 44 -16.17 5.47 22.32
N LEU A 45 -15.38 4.43 22.56
CA LEU A 45 -15.86 3.17 23.12
C LEU A 45 -16.03 3.28 24.64
N PRO A 46 -16.92 2.47 25.24
CA PRO A 46 -17.01 2.32 26.68
C PRO A 46 -15.69 1.85 27.30
N ALA A 47 -15.43 2.21 28.57
CA ALA A 47 -14.17 1.92 29.24
C ALA A 47 -13.73 0.43 29.20
N HIS A 48 -14.68 -0.51 29.21
CA HIS A 48 -14.38 -1.94 29.15
C HIS A 48 -13.89 -2.43 27.77
N GLU A 49 -14.23 -1.70 26.69
CA GLU A 49 -13.83 -2.01 25.32
C GLU A 49 -12.60 -1.18 24.89
N TYR A 50 -12.32 -0.08 25.59
CA TYR A 50 -11.18 0.79 25.32
C TYR A 50 -9.84 0.04 25.40
N ASP A 51 -9.61 -0.70 26.50
CA ASP A 51 -8.35 -1.41 26.72
C ASP A 51 -8.11 -2.51 25.68
N GLU A 52 -9.18 -3.12 25.16
CA GLU A 52 -9.12 -4.13 24.11
C GLU A 52 -8.88 -3.49 22.73
N CYS A 53 -9.54 -2.36 22.44
CA CYS A 53 -9.31 -1.56 21.24
C CYS A 53 -7.87 -1.05 21.15
N MET A 54 -7.33 -0.53 22.26
CA MET A 54 -5.96 -0.03 22.36
C MET A 54 -4.91 -1.14 22.32
N LYS A 55 -5.29 -2.39 22.64
CA LYS A 55 -4.41 -3.56 22.56
C LYS A 55 -4.19 -4.08 21.14
N HIS A 56 -4.98 -3.64 20.17
CA HIS A 56 -4.72 -3.96 18.76
C HIS A 56 -3.50 -3.17 18.27
N GLU A 57 -2.31 -3.64 18.63
CA GLU A 57 -1.07 -3.21 17.99
C GLU A 57 -1.13 -3.56 16.49
N THR A 58 -1.04 -2.53 15.67
CA THR A 58 -0.84 -2.69 14.24
C THR A 58 0.53 -3.27 13.97
N LYS A 59 0.59 -4.51 13.45
CA LYS A 59 1.83 -5.17 13.00
C LYS A 59 2.61 -4.26 12.06
N SER A 60 3.93 -4.17 12.25
CA SER A 60 4.78 -3.46 11.30
C SER A 60 4.72 -4.12 9.91
N TYR A 61 5.05 -3.37 8.86
CA TYR A 61 5.07 -3.91 7.51
C TYR A 61 6.06 -5.09 7.37
N GLU A 62 7.20 -5.05 8.05
CA GLU A 62 8.20 -6.12 8.02
C GLU A 62 7.70 -7.41 8.69
N GLU A 63 6.97 -7.30 9.81
CA GLU A 63 6.35 -8.47 10.44
C GLU A 63 5.29 -9.09 9.52
N TYR A 64 4.43 -8.27 8.93
CA TYR A 64 3.46 -8.73 7.94
C TYR A 64 4.13 -9.41 6.74
N LYS A 65 5.20 -8.81 6.21
CA LYS A 65 5.95 -9.35 5.06
C LYS A 65 6.56 -10.71 5.39
N LYS A 66 7.18 -10.84 6.55
CA LYS A 66 7.80 -12.10 7.01
C LYS A 66 6.76 -13.22 7.15
N GLU A 67 5.65 -12.95 7.83
CA GLU A 67 4.56 -13.93 7.98
C GLU A 67 3.99 -14.35 6.62
N ARG A 68 3.80 -13.39 5.70
CA ARG A 68 3.34 -13.66 4.34
C ARG A 68 4.30 -14.59 3.59
N GLU A 69 5.60 -14.34 3.69
CA GLU A 69 6.62 -15.18 3.06
C GLU A 69 6.66 -16.58 3.67
N GLU A 70 6.48 -16.72 4.99
CA GLU A 70 6.39 -18.01 5.67
C GLU A 70 5.21 -18.83 5.15
N VAL A 71 4.01 -18.24 5.01
CA VAL A 71 2.84 -18.92 4.46
C VAL A 71 3.04 -19.34 3.00
N ILE A 72 3.65 -18.49 2.19
CA ILE A 72 3.91 -18.78 0.77
C ILE A 72 4.93 -19.92 0.62
N ASN A 73 5.96 -19.95 1.46
CA ASN A 73 7.05 -20.93 1.38
C ASN A 73 6.73 -22.26 2.09
N GLN A 74 5.64 -22.34 2.84
CA GLN A 74 5.17 -23.57 3.52
C GLN A 74 4.21 -24.41 2.67
N GLY A 75 3.84 -23.96 1.46
CA GLY A 75 3.02 -24.71 0.49
C GLY A 75 3.85 -25.22 -0.68
#